data_AF-A0A935LLS3-F1
#
_entry.id   AF-A0A935LLS3-F1
#
_cell.length_a   1.000
_cell.length_b   1.000
_cell.length_c   1.000
_cell.angle_alpha   90.00
_cell.angle_beta   90.00
_cell.angle_gamma   90.00
#
_symmetry.space_group_name_H-M   'P 1'
#
loop_
_entity.id
_entity.type
_entity.pdbx_description
1 polymer ?
#
loop_
_entity_poly.entity_id
_entity_poly.type
_entity_poly.pdbx_seq_one_letter_code
_entity_poly.pdbx_strand_id
1 'polypeptide(L)'
;MKTAIPEFILFSNADVHDVNALDFIQFETNSFYIMDRGYVDYKRLYKIHCCDAFFITRAKDNMNYRRLYSHPKDKDKGVVYDQTIMLNNYYAGKDYPEKIRLIKFYDVESGKTLVFLTNNFHLKATDIAQLYKHRWKIELFFKWIKQHLKIKSFWGQSENAVKTQVWIAVSVYVLVAIAKRNLCSNKAFAKYYKF
;
A
#
# COMPACT_ATOMS: atom_id res chain seq x y z
N MET A 1 3.94 -11.93 11.74
CA MET A 1 4.03 -10.71 10.91
C MET A 1 5.39 -10.73 10.23
N LYS A 2 5.46 -11.00 8.92
CA LYS A 2 6.72 -10.86 8.16
C LYS A 2 7.18 -9.40 8.30
N THR A 3 8.46 -9.23 8.52
CA THR A 3 9.17 -8.00 8.86
C THR A 3 8.92 -6.85 7.87
N ALA A 4 8.96 -5.59 8.34
CA ALA A 4 8.89 -4.38 7.52
C ALA A 4 10.21 -4.14 6.75
N ILE A 5 10.75 -5.19 6.13
CA ILE A 5 11.96 -5.15 5.31
C ILE A 5 11.50 -5.03 3.85
N PRO A 6 11.99 -4.03 3.10
CA PRO A 6 11.68 -3.91 1.69
C PRO A 6 12.25 -5.13 0.94
N GLU A 7 11.39 -5.85 0.24
CA GLU A 7 11.76 -7.04 -0.55
C GLU A 7 12.09 -6.69 -2.00
N PHE A 8 11.49 -5.61 -2.52
CA PHE A 8 11.68 -5.17 -3.90
C PHE A 8 11.79 -3.65 -3.97
N ILE A 9 12.79 -3.14 -4.69
CA ILE A 9 12.97 -1.72 -5.00
C ILE A 9 13.17 -1.60 -6.51
N LEU A 10 12.21 -0.98 -7.18
CA LEU A 10 12.29 -0.67 -8.61
C LEU A 10 12.79 0.76 -8.79
N PHE A 11 13.86 0.93 -9.57
CA PHE A 11 14.28 2.22 -10.09
C PHE A 11 13.64 2.40 -11.47
N SER A 12 12.84 3.46 -11.64
CA SER A 12 12.27 3.84 -12.92
C SER A 12 12.61 5.29 -13.24
N ASN A 13 12.62 5.63 -14.54
CA ASN A 13 12.70 7.02 -14.98
C ASN A 13 11.42 7.77 -14.56
N ALA A 14 11.55 9.08 -14.31
CA ALA A 14 10.45 9.91 -13.81
C ALA A 14 9.23 9.98 -14.76
N ASP A 15 9.42 9.73 -16.05
CA ASP A 15 8.37 9.81 -17.08
C ASP A 15 7.52 8.53 -17.21
N VAL A 16 7.84 7.46 -16.47
CA VAL A 16 7.05 6.22 -16.53
C VAL A 16 5.92 6.29 -15.52
N HIS A 17 4.68 6.13 -15.96
CA HIS A 17 3.54 6.04 -15.05
C HIS A 17 3.77 4.93 -14.02
N ASP A 18 3.67 5.28 -12.73
CA ASP A 18 3.90 4.37 -11.60
C ASP A 18 3.13 3.05 -11.71
N VAL A 19 1.95 3.06 -12.32
CA VAL A 19 1.12 1.86 -12.55
C VAL A 19 1.82 0.78 -13.37
N ASN A 20 2.77 1.15 -14.24
CA ASN A 20 3.55 0.21 -15.04
C ASN A 20 4.54 -0.60 -14.20
N ALA A 21 4.88 -0.15 -12.98
CA ALA A 21 5.69 -0.92 -12.05
C ALA A 21 5.07 -2.31 -11.75
N LEU A 22 3.74 -2.43 -11.82
CA LEU A 22 3.03 -3.68 -11.58
C LEU A 22 3.33 -4.76 -12.64
N ASP A 23 3.79 -4.38 -13.83
CA ASP A 23 4.13 -5.35 -14.87
C ASP A 23 5.50 -6.02 -14.64
N PHE A 24 6.32 -5.49 -13.73
CA PHE A 24 7.61 -6.07 -13.34
C PHE A 24 7.52 -6.94 -12.07
N ILE A 25 6.34 -7.00 -11.44
CA ILE A 25 6.13 -7.74 -10.20
C ILE A 25 5.54 -9.11 -10.54
N GLN A 26 6.19 -10.16 -10.07
CA GLN A 26 5.59 -11.49 -10.05
C GLN A 26 4.68 -11.60 -8.81
N PHE A 27 3.39 -11.84 -9.03
CA PHE A 27 2.43 -11.94 -7.94
C PHE A 27 2.51 -13.32 -7.28
N GLU A 28 2.62 -13.33 -5.96
CA GLU A 28 2.63 -14.53 -5.12
C GLU A 28 1.23 -14.81 -4.60
N THR A 29 0.82 -16.07 -4.68
CA THR A 29 -0.44 -16.56 -4.16
C THR A 29 -0.55 -16.30 -2.64
N ASN A 30 -1.74 -15.91 -2.19
CA ASN A 30 -2.05 -15.56 -0.80
C ASN A 30 -1.28 -14.34 -0.24
N SER A 31 -0.62 -13.55 -1.10
CA SER A 31 0.06 -12.30 -0.69
C SER A 31 -0.84 -11.07 -0.86
N PHE A 32 -0.59 -10.04 -0.05
CA PHE A 32 -1.32 -8.77 -0.08
C PHE A 32 -0.49 -7.66 -0.73
N TYR A 33 -1.04 -7.07 -1.79
CA TYR A 33 -0.47 -5.96 -2.55
C TYR A 33 -1.21 -4.66 -2.20
N ILE A 34 -0.56 -3.79 -1.42
CA ILE A 34 -1.15 -2.55 -0.91
C ILE A 34 -0.65 -1.36 -1.74
N MET A 35 -1.57 -0.69 -2.43
CA MET A 35 -1.23 0.30 -3.47
C MET A 35 -2.03 1.60 -3.31
N ASP A 36 -1.47 2.71 -3.79
CA ASP A 36 -2.18 3.99 -3.78
C ASP A 36 -3.19 4.12 -4.92
N ARG A 37 -4.01 5.17 -4.85
CA ARG A 37 -5.07 5.48 -5.82
C ARG A 37 -4.56 5.57 -7.28
N GLY A 38 -3.31 6.00 -7.46
CA GLY A 38 -2.68 6.13 -8.78
C GLY A 38 -2.46 4.80 -9.50
N TYR A 39 -2.46 3.68 -8.78
CA TYR A 39 -2.24 2.34 -9.31
C TYR A 39 -3.52 1.62 -9.72
N VAL A 40 -4.69 2.29 -9.67
CA VAL A 40 -5.96 1.68 -10.07
C VAL A 40 -6.03 1.54 -11.59
N ASP A 41 -5.68 0.34 -12.05
CA ASP A 41 -5.84 -0.17 -13.40
C ASP A 41 -6.51 -1.54 -13.31
N TYR A 42 -7.73 -1.65 -13.83
CA TYR A 42 -8.57 -2.83 -13.64
C TYR A 42 -7.98 -4.09 -14.27
N LYS A 43 -7.29 -3.98 -15.41
CA LYS A 43 -6.65 -5.11 -16.07
C LYS A 43 -5.52 -5.67 -15.22
N ARG A 44 -4.71 -4.81 -14.61
CA ARG A 44 -3.62 -5.22 -13.70
C ARG A 44 -4.14 -5.73 -12.36
N LEU A 45 -5.19 -5.13 -11.81
CA LEU A 45 -5.87 -5.66 -10.62
C LEU A 45 -6.44 -7.06 -10.89
N TYR A 46 -6.95 -7.30 -12.11
CA TYR A 46 -7.45 -8.62 -12.49
C TYR A 46 -6.31 -9.65 -12.61
N LYS A 47 -5.12 -9.27 -13.09
CA LYS A 47 -3.93 -10.16 -13.04
C LYS A 47 -3.63 -10.61 -11.60
N ILE A 48 -3.66 -9.70 -10.63
CA ILE A 48 -3.47 -10.05 -9.21
C ILE A 48 -4.52 -11.05 -8.75
N HIS A 49 -5.79 -10.82 -9.10
CA HIS A 49 -6.88 -11.72 -8.77
C HIS A 49 -6.68 -13.12 -9.38
N CYS A 50 -6.28 -13.22 -10.66
CA CYS A 50 -6.02 -14.49 -11.33
C CYS A 50 -4.82 -15.28 -10.75
N CYS A 51 -3.96 -14.65 -9.97
CA CYS A 51 -2.83 -15.29 -9.28
C CYS A 51 -3.18 -15.75 -7.85
N ASP A 52 -4.46 -15.74 -7.47
CA ASP A 52 -4.93 -16.00 -6.10
C ASP A 52 -4.25 -15.07 -5.07
N ALA A 53 -3.93 -13.85 -5.50
CA ALA A 53 -3.34 -12.82 -4.67
C ALA A 53 -4.37 -11.74 -4.34
N PHE A 54 -4.12 -10.98 -3.29
CA PHE A 54 -5.03 -9.95 -2.80
C PHE A 54 -4.49 -8.56 -3.05
N PHE A 55 -5.34 -7.64 -3.50
CA PHE A 55 -4.99 -6.22 -3.56
C PHE A 55 -5.80 -5.40 -2.55
N ILE A 56 -5.20 -4.31 -2.08
CA ILE A 56 -5.89 -3.26 -1.34
C ILE A 56 -5.45 -1.92 -1.94
N THR A 57 -6.39 -1.15 -2.47
CA THR A 57 -6.11 0.18 -3.03
C THR A 57 -7.18 1.19 -2.67
N ARG A 58 -6.90 2.48 -2.86
CA ARG A 58 -7.87 3.57 -2.70
C ARG A 58 -8.82 3.57 -3.89
N ALA A 59 -10.12 3.74 -3.63
CA ALA A 59 -11.07 3.98 -4.70
C ALA A 59 -10.82 5.34 -5.39
N LYS A 60 -11.08 5.41 -6.69
CA LYS A 60 -11.14 6.67 -7.45
C LYS A 60 -12.48 7.37 -7.16
N ASP A 61 -12.46 8.69 -7.02
CA ASP A 61 -13.66 9.46 -6.64
C ASP A 61 -14.73 9.43 -7.74
N ASN A 62 -14.32 9.31 -9.01
CA ASN A 62 -15.19 9.26 -10.18
C ASN A 62 -15.51 7.83 -10.67
N MET A 63 -15.34 6.82 -9.81
CA MET A 63 -15.61 5.43 -10.17
C MET A 63 -17.11 5.21 -10.40
N ASN A 64 -17.46 4.64 -11.55
CA ASN A 64 -18.83 4.25 -11.88
C ASN A 64 -19.05 2.75 -11.60
N TYR A 65 -19.93 2.45 -10.65
CA TYR A 65 -20.19 1.10 -10.18
C TYR A 65 -21.64 0.95 -9.71
N ARG A 66 -22.09 -0.29 -9.65
CA ARG A 66 -23.36 -0.67 -9.01
C ARG A 66 -23.08 -1.53 -7.80
N ARG A 67 -23.85 -1.29 -6.74
CA ARG A 67 -23.84 -2.11 -5.54
C ARG A 67 -24.66 -3.37 -5.77
N LEU A 68 -24.11 -4.53 -5.45
CA LEU A 68 -24.81 -5.82 -5.45
C LEU A 68 -25.35 -6.14 -4.06
N TYR A 69 -24.49 -6.09 -3.05
CA TYR A 69 -24.80 -6.48 -1.68
C TYR A 69 -24.17 -5.49 -0.70
N SER A 70 -24.77 -5.40 0.50
CA SER A 70 -24.16 -4.71 1.64
C SER A 70 -23.84 -5.73 2.72
N HIS A 71 -22.66 -5.61 3.31
CA HIS A 71 -22.22 -6.41 4.44
C HIS A 71 -22.51 -5.67 5.76
N PRO A 72 -22.52 -6.37 6.90
CA PRO A 72 -22.63 -5.74 8.21
C PRO A 72 -21.56 -4.65 8.39
N LYS A 73 -22.00 -3.47 8.83
CA LYS A 73 -21.12 -2.34 9.15
C LYS A 73 -20.95 -2.22 10.65
N ASP A 74 -19.77 -1.79 11.08
CA ASP A 74 -19.43 -1.51 12.46
C ASP A 74 -18.95 -0.06 12.57
N LYS A 75 -19.90 0.86 12.79
CA LYS A 75 -19.61 2.30 12.85
C LYS A 75 -18.72 2.66 14.03
N ASP A 76 -18.84 1.94 15.13
CA ASP A 76 -18.05 2.17 16.35
C ASP A 76 -16.57 1.89 16.09
N LYS A 77 -16.28 0.93 15.19
CA LYS A 77 -14.93 0.66 14.68
C LYS A 77 -14.57 1.46 13.41
N GLY A 78 -15.35 2.48 13.05
CA GLY A 78 -15.09 3.35 11.90
C GLY A 78 -15.55 2.80 10.55
N VAL A 79 -16.18 1.63 10.46
CA VAL A 79 -16.70 1.09 9.19
C VAL A 79 -18.03 1.77 8.85
N VAL A 80 -17.99 2.71 7.90
CA VAL A 80 -19.17 3.46 7.44
C VAL A 80 -20.05 2.58 6.56
N TYR A 81 -19.44 1.88 5.60
CA TYR A 81 -20.09 0.81 4.84
C TYR A 81 -19.07 -0.20 4.32
N ASP A 82 -19.55 -1.40 4.07
CA ASP A 82 -18.84 -2.50 3.42
C ASP A 82 -19.79 -3.12 2.39
N GLN A 83 -19.37 -3.17 1.13
CA GLN A 83 -20.26 -3.46 0.00
C GLN A 83 -19.56 -4.33 -1.03
N THR A 84 -20.33 -5.22 -1.65
CA THR A 84 -19.91 -5.90 -2.88
C THR A 84 -20.44 -5.10 -4.07
N ILE A 85 -19.56 -4.76 -5.00
CA ILE A 85 -19.86 -3.95 -6.18
C ILE A 85 -19.43 -4.64 -7.48
N MET A 86 -19.99 -4.17 -8.59
CA MET A 86 -19.48 -4.42 -9.95
C MET A 86 -19.32 -3.11 -10.70
N LEU A 87 -18.31 -3.06 -11.56
CA LEU A 87 -18.03 -1.88 -12.39
C LEU A 87 -19.06 -1.77 -13.51
N ASN A 88 -19.55 -0.56 -13.77
CA ASN A 88 -20.56 -0.33 -14.80
C ASN A 88 -19.95 0.01 -16.16
N ASN A 89 -18.78 0.67 -16.16
CA ASN A 89 -18.13 1.10 -17.40
C ASN A 89 -17.72 -0.11 -18.22
N TYR A 90 -18.04 -0.11 -19.52
CA TYR A 90 -17.80 -1.25 -20.42
C TYR A 90 -16.36 -1.78 -20.36
N TYR A 91 -15.36 -0.92 -20.57
CA TYR A 91 -13.95 -1.33 -20.51
C TYR A 91 -13.54 -1.79 -19.11
N ALA A 92 -13.96 -1.08 -18.06
CA ALA A 92 -13.59 -1.42 -16.69
C ALA A 92 -14.16 -2.79 -16.26
N GLY A 93 -15.43 -3.08 -16.61
CA GLY A 93 -16.06 -4.38 -16.37
C GLY A 93 -15.51 -5.49 -17.27
N LYS A 94 -15.03 -5.15 -18.48
CA LYS A 94 -14.33 -6.12 -19.34
C LYS A 94 -12.94 -6.46 -18.79
N ASP A 95 -12.21 -5.45 -18.30
CA ASP A 95 -10.86 -5.60 -17.76
C ASP A 95 -10.85 -6.28 -16.38
N TYR A 96 -11.92 -6.09 -15.60
CA TYR A 96 -12.15 -6.78 -14.33
C TYR A 96 -13.62 -7.25 -14.26
N PRO A 97 -13.92 -8.47 -14.73
CA PRO A 97 -15.29 -9.00 -14.77
C PRO A 97 -15.80 -9.47 -13.40
N GLU A 98 -14.92 -9.62 -12.43
CA GLU A 98 -15.22 -10.16 -11.11
C GLU A 98 -15.80 -9.12 -10.14
N LYS A 99 -16.39 -9.60 -9.03
CA LYS A 99 -16.90 -8.73 -7.97
C LYS A 99 -15.75 -8.08 -7.21
N ILE A 100 -15.91 -6.81 -6.85
CA ILE A 100 -14.96 -6.06 -6.01
C ILE A 100 -15.63 -5.68 -4.69
N ARG A 101 -14.89 -5.72 -3.60
CA ARG A 101 -15.35 -5.21 -2.30
C ARG A 101 -14.97 -3.75 -2.15
N LEU A 102 -15.94 -2.92 -1.81
CA LEU A 102 -15.81 -1.49 -1.56
C LEU A 102 -16.07 -1.20 -0.08
N ILE A 103 -15.10 -0.61 0.60
CA ILE A 103 -15.17 -0.34 2.04
C ILE A 103 -14.96 1.15 2.26
N LYS A 104 -15.91 1.83 2.92
CA LYS A 104 -15.70 3.20 3.42
C LYS A 104 -15.44 3.16 4.91
N PHE A 105 -14.28 3.65 5.28
CA PHE A 105 -13.74 3.65 6.63
C PHE A 105 -13.49 5.08 7.08
N TYR A 106 -13.98 5.44 8.25
CA TYR A 106 -13.67 6.69 8.93
C TYR A 106 -12.51 6.45 9.88
N ASP A 107 -11.38 7.09 9.61
CA ASP A 107 -10.23 7.02 10.48
C ASP A 107 -10.30 8.13 11.53
N VAL A 108 -10.65 7.75 12.75
CA VAL A 108 -10.79 8.67 13.90
C VAL A 108 -9.48 9.38 14.21
N GLU A 109 -8.33 8.72 14.03
CA GLU A 109 -7.02 9.29 14.36
C GLU A 109 -6.64 10.45 13.43
N SER A 110 -6.94 10.32 12.13
CA SER A 110 -6.65 11.35 11.14
C SER A 110 -7.82 12.28 10.84
N GLY A 111 -9.02 11.95 11.32
CA GLY A 111 -10.28 12.63 10.99
C GLY A 111 -10.70 12.48 9.53
N LYS A 112 -10.07 11.57 8.76
CA LYS A 112 -10.28 11.42 7.32
C LYS A 112 -11.16 10.22 7.01
N THR A 113 -11.97 10.36 5.96
CA THR A 113 -12.73 9.24 5.41
C THR A 113 -11.98 8.63 4.22
N LEU A 114 -11.82 7.32 4.29
CA LEU A 114 -11.05 6.52 3.36
C LEU A 114 -11.96 5.47 2.70
N VAL A 115 -12.09 5.52 1.37
CA VAL A 115 -12.72 4.45 0.57
C VAL A 115 -11.67 3.50 -0.03
N PHE A 116 -11.80 2.21 0.21
CA PHE A 116 -10.89 1.15 -0.25
C PHE A 116 -11.58 0.21 -1.24
N LEU A 117 -10.80 -0.32 -2.18
CA LEU A 117 -11.13 -1.41 -3.09
C LEU A 117 -10.24 -2.62 -2.75
N THR A 118 -10.86 -3.80 -2.67
CA THR A 118 -10.15 -5.07 -2.49
C THR A 118 -10.90 -6.23 -3.14
N ASN A 119 -10.16 -7.25 -3.58
CA ASN A 119 -10.72 -8.55 -3.95
C ASN A 119 -10.80 -9.53 -2.77
N ASN A 120 -10.38 -9.14 -1.56
CA ASN A 120 -10.46 -9.97 -0.37
C ASN A 120 -11.81 -9.81 0.35
N PHE A 121 -12.61 -10.89 0.36
CA PHE A 121 -13.91 -10.95 1.05
C PHE A 121 -13.85 -11.66 2.42
N HIS A 122 -12.68 -12.18 2.80
CA HIS A 122 -12.52 -13.00 4.01
C HIS A 122 -12.13 -12.18 5.24
N LEU A 123 -11.29 -11.17 5.07
CA LEU A 123 -10.85 -10.30 6.17
C LEU A 123 -11.95 -9.34 6.61
N LYS A 124 -11.90 -8.89 7.87
CA LYS A 124 -12.82 -7.85 8.34
C LYS A 124 -12.46 -6.51 7.69
N ALA A 125 -13.45 -5.64 7.52
CA ALA A 125 -13.24 -4.31 6.97
C ALA A 125 -12.23 -3.47 7.78
N THR A 126 -12.20 -3.68 9.10
CA THR A 126 -11.21 -3.08 10.01
C THR A 126 -9.79 -3.55 9.71
N ASP A 127 -9.61 -4.82 9.39
CA ASP A 127 -8.29 -5.41 9.11
C ASP A 127 -7.77 -4.90 7.76
N ILE A 128 -8.63 -4.76 6.76
CA ILE A 128 -8.29 -4.11 5.48
C ILE A 128 -7.83 -2.66 5.70
N ALA A 129 -8.54 -1.90 6.52
CA ALA A 129 -8.16 -0.53 6.86
C ALA A 129 -6.81 -0.48 7.60
N GLN A 130 -6.58 -1.41 8.54
CA GLN A 130 -5.31 -1.50 9.27
C GLN A 130 -4.15 -1.89 8.36
N LEU A 131 -4.33 -2.88 7.48
CA LEU A 131 -3.36 -3.25 6.46
C LEU A 131 -3.00 -2.04 5.60
N TYR A 132 -3.99 -1.27 5.13
CA TYR A 132 -3.72 -0.05 4.37
C TYR A 132 -2.95 1.00 5.19
N LYS A 133 -3.26 1.19 6.48
CA LYS A 133 -2.47 2.10 7.36
C LYS A 133 -1.00 1.72 7.45
N HIS A 134 -0.63 0.45 7.30
CA HIS A 134 0.79 0.05 7.26
C HIS A 134 1.53 0.65 6.05
N ARG A 135 0.84 1.04 4.98
CA ARG A 135 1.42 1.75 3.83
C ARG A 135 2.05 3.08 4.22
N TRP A 136 1.46 3.82 5.19
CA TRP A 136 2.05 5.06 5.69
C TRP A 136 3.41 4.84 6.37
N LYS A 137 3.67 3.65 6.90
CA LYS A 137 5.00 3.32 7.43
C LYS A 137 6.05 3.32 6.33
N ILE A 138 5.68 2.95 5.11
CA ILE A 138 6.56 3.01 3.93
C ILE A 138 6.84 4.47 3.55
N GLU A 139 5.84 5.35 3.60
CA GLU A 139 6.05 6.79 3.38
C GLU A 139 6.96 7.40 4.45
N LEU A 140 6.75 7.06 5.72
CA LEU A 140 7.63 7.47 6.82
C LEU A 140 9.05 6.94 6.64
N PHE A 141 9.22 5.72 6.14
CA PHE A 141 10.51 5.16 5.77
C PHE A 141 11.18 5.97 4.65
N PHE A 142 10.48 6.29 3.57
CA PHE A 142 11.04 7.12 2.50
C PHE A 142 11.30 8.56 2.96
N LYS A 143 10.46 9.12 3.83
CA LYS A 143 10.70 10.41 4.48
C LYS A 143 11.97 10.35 5.32
N TRP A 144 12.14 9.30 6.13
CA TRP A 144 13.34 9.08 6.92
C TRP A 144 14.58 8.96 6.03
N ILE A 145 14.52 8.17 4.96
CA ILE A 145 15.60 8.04 3.97
C ILE A 145 15.94 9.43 3.41
N LYS A 146 14.97 10.20 2.92
CA LYS A 146 15.21 11.54 2.36
C LYS A 146 15.74 12.55 3.39
N GLN A 147 15.42 12.38 4.68
CA GLN A 147 15.90 13.27 5.75
C GLN A 147 17.32 12.91 6.21
N HIS A 148 17.66 11.61 6.25
CA HIS A 148 18.93 11.11 6.77
C HIS A 148 19.98 10.95 5.68
N LEU A 149 19.56 10.63 4.46
CA LEU A 149 20.26 11.05 3.26
C LEU A 149 20.05 12.55 3.14
N LYS A 150 20.81 13.36 3.88
CA LYS A 150 21.02 14.75 3.48
C LYS A 150 21.71 14.70 2.11
N ILE A 151 20.94 14.56 1.04
CA ILE A 151 21.39 14.79 -0.35
C ILE A 151 21.60 16.30 -0.47
N LYS A 152 22.60 16.83 0.23
CA LYS A 152 23.09 18.20 0.05
C LYS A 152 23.98 18.28 -1.19
N SER A 153 24.60 17.17 -1.58
CA SER A 153 25.19 16.98 -2.89
C SER A 153 25.15 15.50 -3.25
N PHE A 154 24.82 15.20 -4.50
CA PHE A 154 25.13 13.89 -5.07
C PHE A 154 26.64 13.84 -5.27
N TRP A 155 27.34 12.90 -4.64
CA TRP A 155 28.77 12.66 -4.87
C TRP A 155 29.08 12.18 -6.31
N GLY A 156 28.04 11.87 -7.09
CA GLY A 156 28.09 11.64 -8.53
C GLY A 156 26.68 11.69 -9.10
N GLN A 157 26.51 12.26 -10.29
CA GLN A 157 25.21 12.39 -10.97
C GLN A 157 24.88 11.21 -11.89
N SER A 158 25.77 10.21 -12.00
CA SER A 158 25.49 9.01 -12.79
C SER A 158 24.43 8.15 -12.11
N GLU A 159 23.62 7.47 -12.92
CA GLU A 159 22.55 6.57 -12.44
C GLU A 159 23.10 5.54 -11.44
N ASN A 160 24.29 4.99 -11.70
CA ASN A 160 24.96 4.05 -10.81
C ASN A 160 25.33 4.68 -9.46
N ALA A 161 25.84 5.92 -9.45
CA ALA A 161 26.16 6.62 -8.21
C ALA A 161 24.92 6.86 -7.34
N VAL A 162 23.80 7.23 -7.97
CA VAL A 162 22.51 7.40 -7.29
C VAL A 162 22.00 6.06 -6.74
N LYS A 163 22.02 4.99 -7.56
CA LYS A 163 21.62 3.63 -7.13
C LYS A 163 22.44 3.15 -5.93
N THR A 164 23.76 3.32 -5.96
CA THR A 164 24.64 2.95 -4.85
C THR A 164 24.31 3.71 -3.58
N GLN A 165 24.06 5.02 -3.64
CA GLN A 165 23.68 5.82 -2.47
C GLN A 165 22.35 5.36 -1.86
N VAL A 166 21.36 5.03 -2.71
CA VAL A 166 20.07 4.49 -2.25
C VAL A 166 20.26 3.12 -1.57
N TRP A 167 21.04 2.21 -2.16
CA TRP A 167 21.32 0.90 -1.55
C TRP A 167 22.05 0.99 -0.21
N ILE A 168 23.01 1.92 -0.07
CA ILE A 168 23.67 2.19 1.21
C ILE A 168 22.65 2.68 2.25
N ALA A 169 21.76 3.60 1.88
CA ALA A 169 20.73 4.11 2.79
C ALA A 169 19.79 3.03 3.30
N VAL A 170 19.33 2.16 2.38
CA VAL A 170 18.47 1.03 2.70
C VAL A 170 19.20 0.05 3.63
N SER A 171 20.47 -0.25 3.33
CA SER A 171 21.31 -1.13 4.17
C SER A 171 21.47 -0.58 5.59
N VAL A 172 21.80 0.71 5.73
CA VAL A 172 21.91 1.39 7.03
C VAL A 172 20.59 1.36 7.79
N TYR A 173 19.46 1.62 7.12
CA TYR A 173 18.16 1.54 7.75
C TYR A 173 17.86 0.13 8.29
N VAL A 174 18.09 -0.90 7.48
CA VAL A 174 17.86 -2.29 7.90
C VAL A 174 18.76 -2.64 9.10
N LEU A 175 20.03 -2.23 9.08
CA LEU A 175 20.93 -2.41 10.22
C LEU A 175 20.43 -1.70 11.47
N VAL A 176 19.97 -0.45 11.38
CA VAL A 176 19.39 0.29 12.51
C VAL A 176 18.11 -0.38 13.02
N ALA A 177 17.25 -0.87 12.13
CA ALA A 177 16.02 -1.58 12.49
C ALA A 177 16.32 -2.91 13.21
N ILE A 178 17.33 -3.66 12.75
CA ILE A 178 17.80 -4.90 13.39
C ILE A 178 18.46 -4.59 14.74
N ALA A 179 19.37 -3.61 14.80
CA ALA A 179 20.01 -3.19 16.04
C ALA A 179 18.99 -2.76 17.09
N LYS A 180 17.98 -1.97 16.70
CA LYS A 180 16.88 -1.59 17.58
C LYS A 180 16.08 -2.81 18.07
N ARG A 181 15.79 -3.77 17.19
CA ARG A 181 15.11 -5.02 17.56
C ARG A 181 15.92 -5.84 18.57
N ASN A 182 17.24 -5.90 18.40
CA ASN A 182 18.15 -6.67 19.27
C ASN A 182 18.41 -5.97 20.61
N LEU A 183 18.48 -4.64 20.62
CA LEU A 183 18.70 -3.84 21.83
C LEU A 183 17.42 -3.67 22.66
N CYS A 184 16.23 -3.71 22.04
CA CYS A 184 14.93 -3.62 22.72
C CYS A 184 14.37 -4.97 23.17
N SER A 185 15.20 -5.87 23.70
CA SER A 185 14.75 -7.12 24.36
C SER A 185 14.48 -6.97 25.87
N ASN A 186 14.51 -5.76 26.47
CA ASN A 186 14.19 -5.69 27.90
C ASN A 186 13.65 -4.37 28.51
N LYS A 187 13.12 -3.39 27.75
CA LYS A 187 12.36 -2.30 28.39
C LYS A 187 11.18 -1.86 27.54
N ALA A 188 10.00 -2.01 28.14
CA ALA A 188 8.78 -1.34 27.73
C ALA A 188 8.95 0.19 27.83
N PHE A 189 8.18 0.87 26.99
CA PHE A 189 7.51 2.16 27.17
C PHE A 189 7.83 3.35 26.25
N ALA A 190 6.74 4.11 26.06
CA ALA A 190 6.63 5.54 25.76
C ALA A 190 6.73 5.97 24.30
N LYS A 191 5.54 6.35 23.78
CA LYS A 191 5.31 7.32 22.70
C LYS A 191 6.32 8.47 22.77
N TYR A 192 6.99 8.74 21.65
CA TYR A 192 7.39 10.09 21.27
C TYR A 192 7.07 10.30 19.80
N TYR A 193 6.04 11.10 19.53
CA TYR A 193 5.83 11.74 18.23
C TYR A 193 6.57 13.08 18.24
N LYS A 194 7.30 13.38 17.16
CA LYS A 194 7.57 14.77 16.74
C LYS A 194 7.88 14.85 15.24
N PHE A 195 6.89 15.37 14.50
CA PHE A 195 6.77 15.90 13.13
C PHE A 195 7.60 15.32 11.97
#